data_AF-A0A3B3QS79-F1
#
_entry.id   AF-A0A3B3QS79-F1
#
_cell.length_a   1.000
_cell.length_b   1.000
_cell.length_c   1.000
_cell.angle_alpha   90.00
_cell.angle_beta   90.00
_cell.angle_gamma   90.00
#
_symmetry.space_group_name_H-M   'P 1'
#
loop_
_entity.id
_entity.type
_entity.pdbx_description
1 polymer ?
#
loop_
_entity_poly.entity_id
_entity_poly.type
_entity_poly.pdbx_seq_one_letter_code
_entity_poly.pdbx_strand_id
1 'polypeptide(L)'
;MEDTFTPLDCLLPAGKQKICLLILNQPLDADYLHVLWRKAVIRACADGAANHLYHATDGHRDSFLPDYISGDFDSITPEVRSFYEGKKCRLIETADQDLTDFTKCLAILLEEIKQRSLQVDTVVTLGGLAGRLDQTMASIETLFHAQNMTELPVIILQGCSLAYLLRAGMRHRLDVNTGLEGDWCSLIPVGGPCVTRTTGLKWNLDGQVLQFGKLVSTSNTYEAHDAEEDRKPVLVQSDRPLLWSMGIHRK
;
A
#
# COMPACT_ATOMS: atom_id res chain seq x y z
N MET A 1 19.31 9.96 9.26
CA MET A 1 17.97 9.90 9.86
C MET A 1 17.47 8.48 9.67
N GLU A 2 16.95 7.87 10.71
CA GLU A 2 16.38 6.51 10.67
C GLU A 2 14.86 6.61 10.66
N ASP A 3 14.21 5.95 9.71
CA ASP A 3 12.75 5.87 9.57
C ASP A 3 12.29 4.48 9.99
N THR A 4 11.42 4.40 11.00
CA THR A 4 10.98 3.12 11.57
C THR A 4 9.55 2.84 11.18
N PHE A 5 9.30 1.67 10.60
CA PHE A 5 7.99 1.27 10.11
C PHE A 5 7.73 -0.21 10.33
N THR A 6 6.50 -0.57 10.72
CA THR A 6 6.03 -1.95 10.88
C THR A 6 5.00 -2.23 9.79
N PRO A 7 5.39 -2.80 8.63
CA PRO A 7 4.53 -2.79 7.45
C PRO A 7 3.17 -3.47 7.60
N LEU A 8 3.10 -4.54 8.39
CA LEU A 8 1.90 -5.37 8.55
C LEU A 8 1.09 -5.08 9.83
N ASP A 9 1.48 -4.09 10.65
CA ASP A 9 0.69 -3.73 11.85
C ASP A 9 -0.73 -3.26 11.48
N CYS A 10 -0.89 -2.63 10.30
CA CYS A 10 -2.21 -2.25 9.79
C CYS A 10 -3.19 -3.43 9.72
N LEU A 11 -2.71 -4.65 9.45
CA LEU A 11 -3.50 -5.88 9.35
C LEU A 11 -3.75 -6.58 10.69
N LEU A 12 -3.08 -6.16 11.78
CA LEU A 12 -3.37 -6.68 13.11
C LEU A 12 -4.62 -5.99 13.70
N PRO A 13 -5.62 -6.75 14.20
CA PRO A 13 -6.77 -6.16 14.89
C PRO A 13 -6.38 -5.34 16.13
N ALA A 14 -5.32 -5.77 16.83
CA ALA A 14 -4.75 -5.06 17.98
C ALA A 14 -3.61 -4.08 17.59
N GLY A 15 -3.31 -3.97 16.29
CA GLY A 15 -2.29 -3.06 15.78
C GLY A 15 -2.65 -1.60 16.05
N LYS A 16 -1.62 -0.77 16.26
CA LYS A 16 -1.78 0.59 16.79
C LYS A 16 -1.84 1.66 15.69
N GLN A 17 -1.48 1.33 14.46
CA GLN A 17 -1.50 2.29 13.35
C GLN A 17 -2.88 2.87 13.11
N LYS A 18 -2.97 4.21 13.10
CA LYS A 18 -4.08 4.97 12.54
C LYS A 18 -3.88 5.07 11.04
N ILE A 19 -4.81 4.51 10.27
CA ILE A 19 -4.63 4.41 8.82
C ILE A 19 -5.69 5.21 8.06
N CYS A 20 -5.38 5.56 6.83
CA CYS A 20 -6.39 5.81 5.81
C CYS A 20 -6.43 4.62 4.84
N LEU A 21 -7.61 4.31 4.32
CA LEU A 21 -7.83 3.19 3.39
C LEU A 21 -8.21 3.73 2.02
N LEU A 22 -7.46 3.33 0.99
CA LEU A 22 -7.76 3.61 -0.41
C LEU A 22 -7.98 2.29 -1.14
N ILE A 23 -9.11 2.15 -1.84
CA ILE A 23 -9.48 0.92 -2.56
C ILE A 23 -9.38 1.17 -4.06
N LEU A 24 -8.68 0.29 -4.79
CA LEU A 24 -8.53 0.34 -6.24
C LEU A 24 -9.44 -0.67 -6.96
N ASN A 25 -9.54 -0.51 -8.29
CA ASN A 25 -10.41 -1.30 -9.16
C ASN A 25 -9.87 -2.73 -9.40
N GLN A 26 -9.84 -3.53 -8.34
CA GLN A 26 -9.42 -4.94 -8.32
C GLN A 26 -10.26 -5.74 -7.31
N PRO A 27 -10.34 -7.08 -7.46
CA PRO A 27 -10.98 -7.95 -6.46
C PRO A 27 -10.43 -7.73 -5.06
N LEU A 28 -11.32 -7.64 -4.07
CA LEU A 28 -10.96 -7.37 -2.67
C LEU A 28 -10.72 -8.66 -1.90
N ASP A 29 -9.67 -8.62 -1.08
CA ASP A 29 -9.40 -9.64 -0.09
C ASP A 29 -10.25 -9.37 1.16
N ALA A 30 -11.29 -10.19 1.38
CA ALA A 30 -12.28 -9.95 2.44
C ALA A 30 -11.63 -9.85 3.84
N ASP A 31 -10.63 -10.68 4.12
CA ASP A 31 -9.91 -10.68 5.41
C ASP A 31 -9.23 -9.34 5.68
N TYR A 32 -8.62 -8.74 4.65
CA TYR A 32 -7.99 -7.42 4.77
C TYR A 32 -9.04 -6.32 4.87
N LEU A 33 -10.08 -6.38 4.05
CA LEU A 33 -11.14 -5.37 4.01
C LEU A 33 -11.74 -5.15 5.39
N HIS A 34 -12.17 -6.20 6.09
CA HIS A 34 -12.84 -6.07 7.39
C HIS A 34 -11.96 -5.44 8.47
N VAL A 35 -10.68 -5.81 8.53
CA VAL A 35 -9.75 -5.27 9.53
C VAL A 35 -9.42 -3.82 9.20
N LEU A 36 -9.03 -3.54 7.96
CA LEU A 36 -8.60 -2.21 7.53
C LEU A 36 -9.76 -1.22 7.56
N TRP A 37 -10.96 -1.62 7.12
CA TRP A 37 -12.14 -0.75 7.12
C TRP A 37 -12.47 -0.21 8.52
N ARG A 38 -12.36 -1.06 9.53
CA ARG A 38 -12.62 -0.72 10.94
C ARG A 38 -11.57 0.24 11.50
N LYS A 39 -10.31 0.09 11.13
CA LYS A 39 -9.19 0.91 11.60
C LYS A 39 -9.07 2.25 10.86
N ALA A 40 -9.58 2.32 9.63
CA ALA A 40 -9.42 3.48 8.77
C ALA A 40 -10.18 4.70 9.30
N VAL A 41 -9.49 5.85 9.36
CA VAL A 41 -10.09 7.15 9.71
C VAL A 41 -10.71 7.86 8.50
N ILE A 42 -10.28 7.48 7.28
CA ILE A 42 -10.88 7.85 6.00
C ILE A 42 -10.87 6.59 5.13
N ARG A 43 -11.99 6.31 4.44
CA ARG A 43 -12.11 5.27 3.40
C ARG A 43 -12.45 5.90 2.06
N ALA A 44 -11.66 5.60 1.04
CA ALA A 44 -11.84 6.11 -0.32
C ALA A 44 -11.87 4.97 -1.33
N CYS A 45 -12.68 5.13 -2.38
CA CYS A 45 -12.68 4.26 -3.56
C CYS A 45 -12.23 5.05 -4.80
N ALA A 46 -11.31 4.48 -5.58
CA ALA A 46 -10.93 4.99 -6.89
C ALA A 46 -11.83 4.37 -7.98
N ASP A 47 -12.74 5.17 -8.50
CA ASP A 47 -13.70 4.84 -9.56
C ASP A 47 -14.32 3.43 -9.44
N GLY A 48 -13.95 2.50 -10.33
CA GLY A 48 -14.48 1.14 -10.40
C GLY A 48 -14.23 0.30 -9.15
N ALA A 49 -13.33 0.72 -8.26
CA ALA A 49 -13.18 0.16 -6.92
C ALA A 49 -14.52 0.09 -6.15
N ALA A 50 -15.41 1.06 -6.39
CA ALA A 50 -16.73 1.09 -5.78
C ALA A 50 -17.57 -0.14 -6.16
N ASN A 51 -17.43 -0.66 -7.38
CA ASN A 51 -18.11 -1.89 -7.81
C ASN A 51 -17.62 -3.08 -6.96
N HIS A 52 -16.30 -3.21 -6.79
CA HIS A 52 -15.73 -4.29 -5.99
C HIS A 52 -16.15 -4.22 -4.53
N LEU A 53 -16.18 -3.03 -3.93
CA LEU A 53 -16.70 -2.84 -2.57
C LEU A 53 -18.18 -3.22 -2.47
N TYR A 54 -19.00 -2.79 -3.44
CA TYR A 54 -20.43 -3.07 -3.47
C TYR A 54 -20.76 -4.57 -3.54
N HIS A 55 -19.99 -5.32 -4.33
CA HIS A 55 -20.16 -6.77 -4.47
C HIS A 55 -19.57 -7.54 -3.29
N ALA A 56 -18.39 -7.16 -2.79
CA ALA A 56 -17.74 -7.83 -1.65
C ALA A 56 -18.54 -7.71 -0.34
N THR A 57 -19.43 -6.72 -0.26
CA THR A 57 -20.22 -6.41 0.93
C THR A 57 -21.71 -6.68 0.75
N ASP A 58 -22.08 -7.54 -0.20
CA ASP A 58 -23.47 -7.95 -0.40
C ASP A 58 -24.12 -8.45 0.90
N GLY A 59 -25.37 -8.03 1.14
CA GLY A 59 -26.07 -8.24 2.42
C GLY A 59 -25.68 -7.31 3.57
N HIS A 60 -24.53 -6.61 3.50
CA HIS A 60 -24.02 -5.73 4.56
C HIS A 60 -23.52 -4.36 4.06
N ARG A 61 -23.87 -3.94 2.84
CA ARG A 61 -23.38 -2.73 2.16
C ARG A 61 -23.50 -1.45 2.99
N ASP A 62 -24.55 -1.34 3.81
CA ASP A 62 -24.79 -0.19 4.68
C ASP A 62 -23.73 -0.01 5.78
N SER A 63 -22.96 -1.06 6.08
CA SER A 63 -21.81 -1.00 6.99
C SER A 63 -20.50 -0.61 6.29
N PHE A 64 -20.50 -0.54 4.96
CA PHE A 64 -19.33 -0.32 4.11
C PHE A 64 -19.55 0.85 3.15
N LEU A 65 -19.88 2.02 3.70
CA LEU A 65 -20.02 3.26 2.96
C LEU A 65 -18.69 4.04 2.97
N PRO A 66 -18.04 4.25 1.82
CA PRO A 66 -16.81 5.04 1.76
C PRO A 66 -17.11 6.51 2.06
N ASP A 67 -16.13 7.24 2.61
CA ASP A 67 -16.25 8.68 2.84
C ASP A 67 -16.39 9.44 1.51
N TYR A 68 -15.68 8.96 0.47
CA TYR A 68 -15.84 9.43 -0.89
C TYR A 68 -15.43 8.38 -1.94
N ILE A 69 -15.91 8.60 -3.16
CA ILE A 69 -15.53 7.88 -4.37
C ILE A 69 -15.02 8.93 -5.36
N SER A 70 -13.83 8.75 -5.90
CA SER A 70 -13.23 9.70 -6.86
C SER A 70 -12.74 9.00 -8.11
N GLY A 71 -12.87 9.66 -9.25
CA GLY A 71 -12.44 9.15 -10.55
C GLY A 71 -13.05 9.94 -11.69
N ASP A 72 -12.78 9.56 -12.93
CA ASP A 72 -13.53 10.05 -14.10
C ASP A 72 -14.88 9.32 -14.30
N PHE A 73 -15.13 8.28 -13.51
CA PHE A 73 -16.38 7.52 -13.47
C PHE A 73 -16.67 6.76 -14.76
N ASP A 74 -15.63 6.33 -15.48
CA ASP A 74 -15.75 5.47 -16.66
C ASP A 74 -15.92 3.97 -16.30
N SER A 75 -15.53 3.60 -15.08
CA SER A 75 -15.49 2.21 -14.63
C SER A 75 -16.59 1.88 -13.62
N ILE A 76 -17.05 2.82 -12.79
CA ILE A 76 -18.17 2.61 -11.88
C ILE A 76 -19.48 2.37 -12.65
N THR A 77 -20.23 1.34 -12.28
CA THR A 77 -21.51 1.04 -12.93
C THR A 77 -22.62 2.02 -12.48
N PRO A 78 -23.62 2.32 -13.33
CA PRO A 78 -24.71 3.23 -12.96
C PRO A 78 -25.49 2.79 -11.71
N GLU A 79 -25.71 1.48 -11.52
CA GLU A 79 -26.37 0.93 -10.33
C GLU A 79 -25.58 1.24 -9.06
N VAL A 80 -24.29 0.92 -9.07
CA VAL A 80 -23.40 1.12 -7.92
C VAL A 80 -23.23 2.61 -7.60
N ARG A 81 -23.06 3.45 -8.63
CA ARG A 81 -23.01 4.90 -8.48
C ARG A 81 -24.28 5.43 -7.81
N SER A 82 -25.45 5.02 -8.30
CA SER A 82 -26.75 5.43 -7.75
C SER A 82 -26.94 4.97 -6.31
N PHE A 83 -26.46 3.76 -5.97
CA PHE A 83 -26.50 3.26 -4.59
C PHE A 83 -25.71 4.17 -3.64
N TYR A 84 -24.43 4.44 -3.94
CA TYR A 84 -23.60 5.26 -3.04
C TYR A 84 -24.03 6.72 -3.01
N GLU A 85 -24.54 7.27 -4.11
CA GLU A 85 -25.16 8.60 -4.15
C GLU A 85 -26.40 8.66 -3.26
N GLY A 86 -27.29 7.65 -3.34
CA GLY A 86 -28.46 7.53 -2.46
C GLY A 86 -28.09 7.38 -0.97
N LYS A 87 -26.92 6.81 -0.68
CA LYS A 87 -26.34 6.72 0.68
C LYS A 87 -25.54 7.96 1.09
N LYS A 88 -25.52 9.01 0.26
CA LYS A 88 -24.84 10.29 0.49
C LYS A 88 -23.31 10.18 0.61
N CYS A 89 -22.71 9.16 -0.02
CA CYS A 89 -21.26 9.12 -0.18
C CYS A 89 -20.84 10.25 -1.14
N ARG A 90 -19.72 10.92 -0.87
CA ARG A 90 -19.28 12.04 -1.73
C ARG A 90 -18.71 11.49 -3.04
N LEU A 91 -19.24 11.92 -4.18
CA LEU A 91 -18.70 11.62 -5.50
C LEU A 91 -17.86 12.81 -5.97
N ILE A 92 -16.57 12.59 -6.24
CA ILE A 92 -15.62 13.64 -6.64
C ILE A 92 -15.07 13.30 -8.03
N GLU A 93 -15.54 14.01 -9.05
CA GLU A 93 -15.06 13.81 -10.41
C GLU A 93 -13.64 14.35 -10.58
N THR A 94 -12.77 13.56 -11.22
CA THR A 94 -11.36 13.91 -11.45
C THR A 94 -11.01 13.73 -12.92
N ALA A 95 -11.22 14.78 -13.72
CA ALA A 95 -11.09 14.74 -15.18
C ALA A 95 -9.64 14.74 -15.72
N ASP A 96 -8.63 14.90 -14.86
CA ASP A 96 -7.22 14.86 -15.26
C ASP A 96 -6.86 13.49 -15.87
N GLN A 97 -6.30 13.52 -17.09
CA GLN A 97 -5.92 12.36 -17.89
C GLN A 97 -4.41 12.08 -17.83
N ASP A 98 -3.60 12.98 -17.27
CA ASP A 98 -2.16 12.79 -17.13
C ASP A 98 -1.81 11.93 -15.90
N LEU A 99 -2.75 11.82 -14.94
CA LEU A 99 -2.60 11.04 -13.72
C LEU A 99 -3.69 9.98 -13.58
N THR A 100 -3.31 8.82 -13.05
CA THR A 100 -4.25 7.74 -12.74
C THR A 100 -5.23 8.13 -11.63
N ASP A 101 -6.38 7.45 -11.57
CA ASP A 101 -7.32 7.62 -10.46
C ASP A 101 -6.71 7.28 -9.10
N PHE A 102 -5.71 6.39 -9.05
CA PHE A 102 -4.98 6.15 -7.80
C PHE A 102 -4.25 7.42 -7.34
N THR A 103 -3.45 8.05 -8.20
CA THR A 103 -2.72 9.28 -7.84
C THR A 103 -3.68 10.42 -7.47
N LYS A 104 -4.76 10.60 -8.26
CA LYS A 104 -5.77 11.65 -8.01
C LYS A 104 -6.53 11.41 -6.70
N CYS A 105 -6.94 10.17 -6.44
CA CYS A 105 -7.61 9.77 -5.21
C CYS A 105 -6.71 9.96 -3.98
N LEU A 106 -5.41 9.63 -4.10
CA LEU A 106 -4.42 9.86 -3.05
C LEU A 106 -4.23 11.35 -2.75
N ALA A 107 -4.19 12.21 -3.78
CA ALA A 107 -4.08 13.65 -3.58
C ALA A 107 -5.25 14.22 -2.77
N ILE A 108 -6.48 13.80 -3.10
CA ILE A 108 -7.69 14.16 -2.34
C ILE A 108 -7.58 13.68 -0.90
N LEU A 109 -7.18 12.41 -0.70
CA LEU A 109 -7.03 11.80 0.62
C LEU A 109 -6.09 12.60 1.52
N LEU A 110 -4.93 12.98 0.99
CA LEU A 110 -3.91 13.74 1.73
C LEU A 110 -4.37 15.16 2.06
N GLU A 111 -5.09 15.81 1.15
CA GLU A 111 -5.69 17.12 1.43
C GLU A 111 -6.75 17.02 2.53
N GLU A 112 -7.57 15.95 2.56
CA GLU A 112 -8.52 15.73 3.65
C GLU A 112 -7.84 15.50 5.01
N ILE A 113 -6.74 14.75 5.04
CA ILE A 113 -5.93 14.58 6.26
C ILE A 113 -5.48 15.95 6.78
N LYS A 114 -4.95 16.79 5.89
CA LYS A 114 -4.45 18.13 6.24
C LYS A 114 -5.56 19.06 6.72
N GLN A 115 -6.66 19.16 5.98
CA GLN A 115 -7.78 20.04 6.31
C GLN A 115 -8.44 19.67 7.65
N ARG A 116 -8.57 18.37 7.92
CA ARG A 116 -9.17 17.86 9.16
C ARG A 116 -8.15 17.73 10.30
N SER A 117 -6.87 18.04 10.06
CA SER A 117 -5.77 17.89 11.03
C SER A 117 -5.74 16.49 11.66
N LEU A 118 -5.94 15.45 10.85
CA LEU A 118 -5.98 14.07 11.33
C LEU A 118 -4.58 13.55 11.61
N GLN A 119 -4.45 12.81 12.71
CA GLN A 119 -3.26 12.00 12.94
C GLN A 119 -3.40 10.68 12.20
N VAL A 120 -2.54 10.48 11.21
CA VAL A 120 -2.48 9.27 10.37
C VAL A 120 -1.04 8.80 10.34
N ASP A 121 -0.83 7.52 10.54
CA ASP A 121 0.48 6.88 10.53
C ASP A 121 0.79 6.27 9.16
N THR A 122 -0.22 5.84 8.39
CA THR A 122 -0.03 5.12 7.13
C THR A 122 -1.23 5.26 6.20
N VAL A 123 -0.98 5.39 4.89
CA VAL A 123 -2.00 5.20 3.85
C VAL A 123 -1.89 3.78 3.33
N VAL A 124 -2.97 3.01 3.49
CA VAL A 124 -3.05 1.62 3.06
C VAL A 124 -3.92 1.53 1.84
N THR A 125 -3.36 1.04 0.74
CA THR A 125 -4.06 0.81 -0.52
C THR A 125 -4.39 -0.66 -0.70
N LEU A 126 -5.65 -0.99 -1.03
CA LEU A 126 -6.08 -2.33 -1.43
C LEU A 126 -6.22 -2.43 -2.94
N GLY A 127 -5.54 -3.42 -3.53
CA GLY A 127 -5.50 -3.62 -4.99
C GLY A 127 -4.35 -2.86 -5.67
N GLY A 128 -4.16 -3.07 -6.97
CA GLY A 128 -3.15 -2.39 -7.79
C GLY A 128 -1.85 -3.19 -8.05
N LEU A 129 -1.75 -4.43 -7.59
CA LEU A 129 -0.62 -5.33 -7.85
C LEU A 129 -0.97 -6.56 -8.72
N ALA A 130 -2.20 -6.65 -9.22
CA ALA A 130 -2.63 -7.73 -10.10
C ALA A 130 -3.50 -7.24 -11.26
N GLY A 131 -3.87 -8.16 -12.14
CA GLY A 131 -4.65 -7.86 -13.34
C GLY A 131 -3.76 -7.32 -14.46
N ARG A 132 -4.08 -6.12 -14.95
CA ARG A 132 -3.34 -5.46 -16.03
C ARG A 132 -1.95 -5.05 -15.57
N LEU A 133 -0.92 -5.49 -16.32
CA LEU A 133 0.48 -5.19 -16.00
C LEU A 133 0.77 -3.69 -16.04
N ASP A 134 0.24 -2.97 -17.02
CA ASP A 134 0.41 -1.53 -17.14
C ASP A 134 -0.18 -0.78 -15.93
N GLN A 135 -1.34 -1.23 -15.43
CA GLN A 135 -1.96 -0.68 -14.21
C GLN A 135 -1.18 -1.02 -12.93
N THR A 136 -0.53 -2.20 -12.90
CA THR A 136 0.40 -2.55 -11.81
C THR A 136 1.58 -1.59 -11.81
N MET A 137 2.18 -1.33 -12.97
CA MET A 137 3.29 -0.37 -13.08
C MET A 137 2.85 1.06 -12.78
N ALA A 138 1.63 1.45 -13.16
CA ALA A 138 1.07 2.75 -12.81
C ALA A 138 0.82 2.90 -11.30
N SER A 139 0.50 1.80 -10.60
CA SER A 139 0.42 1.79 -9.15
C SER A 139 1.79 1.98 -8.49
N ILE A 140 2.85 1.39 -9.07
CA ILE A 140 4.23 1.65 -8.64
C ILE A 140 4.63 3.10 -8.92
N GLU A 141 4.30 3.65 -10.09
CA GLU A 141 4.54 5.07 -10.42
C GLU A 141 3.84 6.01 -9.42
N THR A 142 2.63 5.67 -8.99
CA THR A 142 1.92 6.42 -7.94
C THR A 142 2.71 6.48 -6.63
N LEU A 143 3.45 5.42 -6.27
CA LEU A 143 4.32 5.45 -5.08
C LEU A 143 5.50 6.43 -5.24
N PHE A 144 6.01 6.63 -6.47
CA PHE A 144 7.01 7.67 -6.75
C PHE A 144 6.41 9.07 -6.60
N HIS A 145 5.20 9.30 -7.12
CA HIS A 145 4.49 10.57 -6.89
C HIS A 145 4.22 10.82 -5.41
N ALA A 146 3.81 9.79 -4.67
CA ALA A 146 3.49 9.87 -3.25
C ALA A 146 4.66 10.41 -2.41
N GLN A 147 5.92 10.08 -2.77
CA GLN A 147 7.10 10.60 -2.07
C GLN A 147 7.20 12.13 -2.14
N ASN A 148 6.67 12.77 -3.17
CA ASN A 148 6.62 14.24 -3.28
C ASN A 148 5.35 14.85 -2.66
N MET A 149 4.34 14.04 -2.37
CA MET A 149 3.03 14.49 -1.89
C MET A 149 2.91 14.41 -0.36
N THR A 150 3.59 13.46 0.28
CA THR A 150 3.50 13.21 1.72
C THR A 150 4.77 12.56 2.25
N GLU A 151 5.02 12.71 3.55
CA GLU A 151 6.04 11.91 4.27
C GLU A 151 5.47 10.60 4.82
N LEU A 152 4.14 10.44 4.85
CA LEU A 152 3.49 9.22 5.34
C LEU A 152 3.90 8.00 4.48
N PRO A 153 4.12 6.83 5.10
CA PRO A 153 4.17 5.57 4.38
C PRO A 153 2.89 5.36 3.56
N VAL A 154 3.06 5.10 2.26
CA VAL A 154 1.99 4.65 1.36
C VAL A 154 2.33 3.23 0.94
N ILE A 155 1.47 2.28 1.31
CA ILE A 155 1.67 0.86 1.02
C ILE A 155 0.54 0.32 0.15
N ILE A 156 0.84 -0.68 -0.66
CA ILE A 156 -0.14 -1.39 -1.49
C ILE A 156 -0.20 -2.84 -1.05
N LEU A 157 -1.40 -3.34 -0.79
CA LEU A 157 -1.67 -4.72 -0.41
C LEU A 157 -2.59 -5.37 -1.45
N GLN A 158 -2.20 -6.54 -1.95
CA GLN A 158 -3.09 -7.38 -2.75
C GLN A 158 -2.60 -8.84 -2.71
N GLY A 159 -3.52 -9.78 -2.51
CA GLY A 159 -3.15 -11.20 -2.46
C GLY A 159 -2.26 -11.48 -1.25
N CYS A 160 -1.07 -12.02 -1.52
CA CYS A 160 -0.04 -12.30 -0.51
C CYS A 160 1.15 -11.34 -0.60
N SER A 161 0.97 -10.16 -1.18
CA SER A 161 2.05 -9.21 -1.45
C SER A 161 1.77 -7.84 -0.85
N LEU A 162 2.80 -7.25 -0.25
CA LEU A 162 2.90 -5.84 0.09
C LEU A 162 3.93 -5.16 -0.81
N ALA A 163 3.67 -3.93 -1.23
CA ALA A 163 4.63 -3.04 -1.89
C ALA A 163 4.76 -1.71 -1.13
N TYR A 164 5.99 -1.24 -0.93
CA TYR A 164 6.32 0.02 -0.26
C TYR A 164 7.58 0.64 -0.86
N LEU A 165 7.53 1.90 -1.27
CA LEU A 165 8.67 2.58 -1.90
C LEU A 165 9.53 3.32 -0.85
N LEU A 166 10.73 2.81 -0.60
CA LEU A 166 11.69 3.37 0.33
C LEU A 166 12.33 4.64 -0.25
N ARG A 167 12.43 5.69 0.55
CA ARG A 167 13.07 6.97 0.17
C ARG A 167 14.59 6.84 0.07
N ALA A 168 15.16 7.52 -0.92
CA ALA A 168 16.60 7.63 -1.12
C ALA A 168 17.30 8.34 0.06
N GLY A 169 18.52 7.90 0.40
CA GLY A 169 19.37 8.54 1.39
C GLY A 169 18.96 8.34 2.86
N MET A 170 17.79 7.75 3.11
CA MET A 170 17.32 7.40 4.45
C MET A 170 17.73 5.97 4.82
N ARG A 171 17.88 5.73 6.13
CA ARG A 171 18.01 4.38 6.68
C ARG A 171 16.62 3.96 7.15
N HIS A 172 16.06 2.95 6.51
CA HIS A 172 14.74 2.40 6.85
C HIS A 172 14.93 1.22 7.79
N ARG A 173 14.23 1.24 8.92
CA ARG A 173 14.09 0.12 9.85
C ARG A 173 12.69 -0.45 9.69
N LEU A 174 12.62 -1.65 9.11
CA LEU A 174 11.38 -2.38 8.90
C LEU A 174 11.25 -3.44 10.00
N ASP A 175 10.33 -3.24 10.93
CA ASP A 175 9.99 -4.23 11.95
C ASP A 175 9.08 -5.29 11.31
N VAL A 176 9.59 -6.52 11.19
CA VAL A 176 9.00 -7.65 10.43
C VAL A 176 8.69 -8.83 11.36
N ASN A 177 8.05 -8.53 12.48
CA ASN A 177 7.77 -9.44 13.59
C ASN A 177 6.29 -9.43 14.03
N THR A 178 5.36 -9.09 13.13
CA THR A 178 3.92 -9.11 13.44
C THR A 178 3.32 -10.51 13.51
N GLY A 179 4.03 -11.51 12.96
CA GLY A 179 3.54 -12.87 12.77
C GLY A 179 2.67 -13.03 11.52
N LEU A 180 2.51 -11.98 10.72
CA LEU A 180 1.81 -11.99 9.43
C LEU A 180 2.79 -12.05 8.24
N GLU A 181 4.09 -11.96 8.49
CA GLU A 181 5.11 -11.98 7.45
C GLU A 181 5.17 -13.35 6.77
N GLY A 182 5.07 -13.37 5.44
CA GLY A 182 5.36 -14.55 4.64
C GLY A 182 6.86 -14.88 4.62
N ASP A 183 7.25 -15.90 3.86
CA ASP A 183 8.63 -16.40 3.86
C ASP A 183 9.58 -15.66 2.90
N TRP A 184 9.06 -14.71 2.12
CA TRP A 184 9.84 -14.01 1.10
C TRP A 184 9.77 -12.49 1.26
N CYS A 185 10.83 -11.83 0.80
CA CYS A 185 10.88 -10.39 0.57
C CYS A 185 11.76 -10.06 -0.64
N SER A 186 11.67 -8.82 -1.11
CA SER A 186 12.36 -8.34 -2.31
C SER A 186 12.73 -6.86 -2.21
N LEU A 187 13.82 -6.49 -2.90
CA LEU A 187 14.28 -5.13 -3.12
C LEU A 187 14.42 -4.91 -4.63
N ILE A 188 13.57 -4.05 -5.18
CA ILE A 188 13.38 -3.91 -6.62
C ILE A 188 13.74 -2.47 -7.06
N PRO A 189 14.78 -2.28 -7.88
CA PRO A 189 15.27 -0.97 -8.30
C PRO A 189 14.46 -0.42 -9.49
N VAL A 190 13.15 -0.24 -9.32
CA VAL A 190 12.20 0.11 -10.41
C VAL A 190 12.56 1.44 -11.08
N GLY A 191 12.96 2.46 -10.30
CA GLY A 191 13.33 3.77 -10.82
C GLY A 191 14.72 3.85 -11.47
N GLY A 192 15.55 2.80 -11.33
CA GLY A 192 16.89 2.74 -11.89
C GLY A 192 17.93 2.16 -10.93
N PRO A 193 19.19 2.00 -11.39
CA PRO A 193 20.27 1.41 -10.60
C PRO A 193 20.49 2.12 -9.26
N CYS A 194 20.70 1.34 -8.20
CA CYS A 194 20.93 1.88 -6.85
C CYS A 194 21.94 1.07 -6.05
N VAL A 195 22.76 1.74 -5.25
CA VAL A 195 23.70 1.14 -4.30
C VAL A 195 22.96 0.89 -3.00
N THR A 196 22.86 -0.38 -2.60
CA THR A 196 22.02 -0.79 -1.47
C THR A 196 22.85 -1.48 -0.38
N ARG A 197 22.52 -1.18 0.88
CA ARG A 197 23.00 -1.89 2.07
C ARG A 197 21.83 -2.40 2.89
N THR A 198 21.93 -3.61 3.42
CA THR A 198 20.90 -4.19 4.27
C THR A 198 21.46 -5.00 5.44
N THR A 199 20.64 -5.16 6.48
CA THR A 199 20.83 -6.15 7.55
C THR A 199 19.50 -6.85 7.84
N GLY A 200 19.54 -8.02 8.48
CA GLY A 200 18.33 -8.77 8.85
C GLY A 200 17.72 -9.61 7.74
N LEU A 201 18.37 -9.68 6.56
CA LEU A 201 18.01 -10.59 5.47
C LEU A 201 18.97 -11.79 5.44
N LYS A 202 18.52 -12.91 4.85
CA LYS A 202 19.38 -14.08 4.58
C LYS A 202 20.48 -13.74 3.59
N TRP A 203 20.14 -12.97 2.56
CA TRP A 203 21.11 -12.44 1.59
C TRP A 203 21.20 -10.92 1.76
N ASN A 204 22.01 -10.49 2.72
CA ASN A 204 22.27 -9.07 2.94
C ASN A 204 23.12 -8.44 1.84
N LEU A 205 22.91 -7.14 1.65
CA LEU A 205 23.69 -6.31 0.74
C LEU A 205 24.66 -5.46 1.56
N ASP A 206 25.92 -5.40 1.14
CA ASP A 206 26.97 -4.52 1.64
C ASP A 206 27.50 -3.63 0.49
N GLY A 207 26.62 -2.81 -0.07
CA GLY A 207 26.97 -1.83 -1.10
C GLY A 207 26.96 -2.37 -2.53
N GLN A 208 26.30 -3.50 -2.78
CA GLN A 208 26.05 -3.97 -4.15
C GLN A 208 25.10 -3.01 -4.88
N VAL A 209 25.25 -2.98 -6.21
CA VAL A 209 24.34 -2.28 -7.11
C VAL A 209 23.18 -3.20 -7.49
N LEU A 210 21.95 -2.80 -7.14
CA LEU A 210 20.74 -3.39 -7.68
C LEU A 210 20.37 -2.69 -8.99
N GLN A 211 20.17 -3.46 -10.05
CA GLN A 211 19.84 -2.98 -11.40
C GLN A 211 19.14 -4.09 -12.21
N PHE A 212 18.03 -3.75 -12.89
CA PHE A 212 17.40 -4.63 -13.87
C PHE A 212 18.38 -5.07 -14.97
N GLY A 213 18.36 -6.35 -15.32
CA GLY A 213 19.34 -6.97 -16.24
C GLY A 213 20.69 -7.34 -15.58
N LYS A 214 20.86 -7.03 -14.28
CA LYS A 214 22.02 -7.45 -13.48
C LYS A 214 21.55 -8.17 -12.22
N LEU A 215 21.42 -7.44 -11.11
CA LEU A 215 21.03 -7.97 -9.81
C LEU A 215 19.76 -7.27 -9.36
N VAL A 216 18.71 -8.04 -9.13
CA VAL A 216 17.52 -7.62 -8.39
C VAL A 216 17.37 -8.62 -7.25
N SER A 217 17.21 -8.15 -6.01
CA SER A 217 17.04 -9.05 -4.87
C SER A 217 15.59 -9.50 -4.84
N THR A 218 15.26 -10.56 -5.56
CA THR A 218 13.96 -11.25 -5.49
C THR A 218 14.10 -12.59 -4.78
N SER A 219 13.01 -13.08 -4.19
CA SER A 219 13.00 -14.33 -3.41
C SER A 219 14.06 -14.35 -2.28
N ASN A 220 14.37 -13.17 -1.74
CA ASN A 220 15.14 -13.06 -0.51
C ASN A 220 14.25 -13.50 0.66
N THR A 221 14.82 -13.69 1.83
CA THR A 221 14.09 -14.02 3.05
C THR A 221 14.77 -13.38 4.24
N TYR A 222 14.16 -13.50 5.40
CA TYR A 222 14.65 -12.90 6.64
C TYR A 222 15.81 -13.74 7.20
N GLU A 223 16.66 -13.10 8.00
CA GLU A 223 17.67 -13.82 8.78
C GLU A 223 16.98 -14.87 9.68
N ALA A 224 17.62 -16.03 9.83
CA ALA A 224 17.13 -17.04 10.76
C ALA A 224 17.18 -16.48 12.20
N HIS A 225 16.16 -16.81 12.99
CA HIS A 225 16.04 -16.45 14.39
C HIS A 225 15.65 -17.70 15.17
N ASP A 226 16.00 -17.73 16.45
CA ASP A 226 15.57 -18.80 17.34
C ASP A 226 14.05 -18.70 17.54
N ALA A 227 13.37 -19.85 17.65
CA ALA A 227 11.91 -19.89 17.76
C ALA A 227 11.36 -19.21 19.03
N GLU A 228 12.24 -18.97 20.02
CA GLU A 228 11.93 -18.29 21.28
C GLU A 228 12.22 -16.77 21.22
N GLU A 229 12.84 -16.28 20.15
CA GLU A 229 13.18 -14.87 19.96
C GLU A 229 12.35 -14.23 18.85
N ASP A 230 12.14 -12.92 18.92
CA ASP A 230 11.52 -12.18 17.82
C ASP A 230 12.49 -12.04 16.64
N ARG A 231 11.95 -12.01 15.42
CA ARG A 231 12.71 -11.62 14.23
C ARG A 231 13.38 -10.26 14.45
N LYS A 232 14.65 -10.17 14.10
CA LYS A 232 15.34 -8.87 14.02
C LYS A 232 14.70 -8.00 12.94
N PRO A 233 14.71 -6.67 13.14
CA PRO A 233 14.31 -5.73 12.09
C PRO A 233 15.17 -5.88 10.85
N VAL A 234 14.57 -5.63 9.69
CA VAL A 234 15.33 -5.45 8.44
C VAL A 234 15.74 -3.99 8.34
N LEU A 235 17.03 -3.74 8.18
CA LEU A 235 17.51 -2.39 7.89
C LEU A 235 17.82 -2.29 6.40
N VAL A 236 17.37 -1.23 5.76
CA VAL A 236 17.61 -0.97 4.33
C VAL A 236 18.08 0.46 4.16
N GLN A 237 19.18 0.64 3.42
CA GLN A 237 19.65 1.95 3.00
C GLN A 237 20.00 1.90 1.51
N SER A 238 19.50 2.88 0.76
CA SER A 238 19.72 3.00 -0.68
C SER A 238 19.99 4.46 -1.05
N ASP A 239 20.85 4.68 -2.05
CA ASP A 239 21.15 6.01 -2.59
C ASP A 239 20.07 6.54 -3.56
N ARG A 240 19.13 5.69 -3.98
CA ARG A 240 17.97 6.01 -4.83
C ARG A 240 16.69 5.37 -4.26
N PRO A 241 15.49 5.80 -4.69
CA PRO A 241 14.25 5.15 -4.28
C PRO A 241 14.26 3.67 -4.63
N LEU A 242 13.83 2.83 -3.69
CA LEU A 242 13.93 1.37 -3.80
C LEU A 242 12.63 0.73 -3.35
N LEU A 243 12.04 -0.09 -4.22
CA LEU A 243 10.78 -0.75 -3.90
C LEU A 243 11.04 -1.95 -2.99
N TRP A 244 10.59 -1.86 -1.75
CA TRP A 244 10.44 -3.00 -0.86
C TRP A 244 9.16 -3.76 -1.20
N SER A 245 9.27 -5.07 -1.30
CA SER A 245 8.10 -5.94 -1.35
C SER A 245 8.29 -7.12 -0.41
N MET A 246 7.20 -7.56 0.22
CA MET A 246 7.23 -8.68 1.15
C MET A 246 5.99 -9.55 1.02
N GLY A 247 6.19 -10.83 1.33
CA GLY A 247 5.12 -11.79 1.45
C GLY A 247 4.26 -11.54 2.68
N ILE A 248 2.98 -11.83 2.56
CA ILE A 248 2.00 -11.84 3.66
C ILE A 248 1.53 -13.29 3.81
N HIS A 249 1.64 -13.83 5.03
CA HIS A 249 1.10 -15.13 5.37
C HIS A 249 -0.40 -15.02 5.56
N ARG A 250 -1.17 -15.78 4.77
CA ARG A 250 -2.62 -15.93 4.96
C ARG A 250 -2.87 -17.05 5.94
N LYS A 251 -3.62 -16.76 7.01
CA LYS A 251 -4.12 -17.76 7.95
C LYS A 251 -5.24 -18.59 7.32
#